data_AF-H8YX80-F1
#
_entry.id   AF-H8YX80-F1
#
_cell.length_a   1.000
_cell.length_b   1.000
_cell.length_c   1.000
_cell.angle_alpha   90.00
_cell.angle_beta   90.00
_cell.angle_gamma   90.00
#
_symmetry.space_group_name_H-M   'P 1'
#
loop_
_entity.id
_entity.type
_entity.pdbx_description
1 polymer ?
#
loop_
_entity_poly.entity_id
_entity_poly.type
_entity_poly.pdbx_seq_one_letter_code
_entity_poly.pdbx_strand_id
1 'polypeptide(L)'
;MTDTHIQTHARSTAPHARATKYQSTAPRRLSAGLLTLLSMVFLVSIATPASADFKVMDASTRLEDGHFMLNSRINYGFSAKALEALDNGVPLTLLVHIRVRPVKSWVWTPSLVDQSFRYRIRYKPLSDSYLVTQLPGTGGRSYVSRDAAINALGDIRDLHLLDRDHLEPDTSYQVQIRVSLDIEQLPLPLRPTAYLHPAWKQASDWTNWPLKP
;
A
#
# COMPACT_ATOMS: atom_id res chain seq x y z
N MET A 1 -34.80 10.65 -62.22
CA MET A 1 -34.10 10.04 -61.07
C MET A 1 -33.13 9.05 -61.68
N THR A 2 -31.85 9.25 -61.40
CA THR A 2 -30.66 8.76 -62.08
C THR A 2 -30.46 7.25 -61.94
N ASP A 3 -30.16 6.56 -63.05
CA ASP A 3 -29.38 5.32 -63.03
C ASP A 3 -28.51 5.25 -64.29
N THR A 4 -27.19 5.30 -64.10
CA THR A 4 -26.17 5.20 -65.15
C THR A 4 -25.26 4.04 -64.77
N HIS A 5 -25.46 2.91 -65.46
CA HIS A 5 -24.62 1.72 -65.34
C HIS A 5 -23.40 1.90 -66.24
N ILE A 6 -22.21 1.93 -65.63
CA ILE A 6 -20.93 2.05 -66.33
C ILE A 6 -20.50 0.70 -66.91
N GLN A 7 -20.12 0.75 -68.19
CA GLN A 7 -19.70 -0.35 -69.04
C GLN A 7 -18.20 -0.63 -68.85
N THR A 8 -17.88 -1.91 -68.68
CA THR A 8 -16.52 -2.46 -68.55
C THR A 8 -16.06 -2.98 -69.92
N HIS A 9 -14.88 -2.57 -70.40
CA HIS A 9 -14.17 -3.30 -71.46
C HIS A 9 -12.68 -3.40 -71.14
N ALA A 10 -12.22 -4.65 -71.08
CA ALA A 10 -10.84 -5.07 -71.00
C ALA A 10 -10.22 -5.20 -72.42
N ARG A 11 -8.88 -5.08 -72.49
CA ARG A 11 -7.91 -5.90 -73.28
C ARG A 11 -6.61 -5.09 -73.46
N SER A 12 -5.54 -5.43 -72.73
CA SER A 12 -4.40 -6.25 -73.15
C SER A 12 -3.65 -5.74 -74.39
N THR A 13 -2.40 -5.32 -74.19
CA THR A 13 -1.28 -5.44 -75.15
C THR A 13 0.05 -5.23 -74.39
N ALA A 14 0.96 -6.19 -74.52
CA ALA A 14 2.41 -6.07 -74.28
C ALA A 14 3.09 -6.38 -75.64
N PRO A 15 4.42 -6.33 -75.83
CA PRO A 15 5.52 -5.87 -74.96
C PRO A 15 6.51 -4.91 -75.67
N HIS A 16 7.43 -4.27 -74.93
CA HIS A 16 8.70 -3.83 -75.51
C HIS A 16 9.84 -4.05 -74.53
N ALA A 17 10.78 -4.88 -74.96
CA ALA A 17 12.01 -5.22 -74.27
C ALA A 17 12.99 -4.04 -74.27
N ARG A 18 13.59 -3.75 -73.11
CA ARG A 18 14.88 -3.07 -73.04
C ARG A 18 15.66 -3.59 -71.84
N ALA A 19 16.71 -4.35 -72.14
CA ALA A 19 17.70 -4.80 -71.18
C ALA A 19 18.38 -3.59 -70.54
N THR A 20 18.37 -3.52 -69.21
CA THR A 20 19.20 -2.57 -68.47
C THR A 20 19.74 -3.25 -67.22
N LYS A 21 21.06 -3.47 -67.23
CA LYS A 21 22.00 -3.72 -66.13
C LYS A 21 21.42 -4.17 -64.78
N TYR A 22 21.74 -5.41 -64.41
CA TYR A 22 21.89 -5.85 -63.03
C TYR A 22 22.88 -4.92 -62.30
N GLN A 23 22.37 -3.99 -61.51
CA GLN A 23 23.16 -3.32 -60.48
C GLN A 23 22.95 -4.08 -59.17
N SER A 24 24.01 -4.77 -58.75
CA SER A 24 24.16 -5.33 -57.42
C SER A 24 23.98 -4.22 -56.39
N THR A 25 22.83 -4.19 -55.72
CA THR A 25 22.67 -3.46 -54.46
C THR A 25 23.06 -4.43 -53.34
N ALA A 26 24.30 -4.31 -52.89
CA ALA A 26 24.74 -4.94 -51.65
C ALA A 26 23.74 -4.58 -50.53
N PRO A 27 23.36 -5.53 -49.65
CA PRO A 27 22.53 -5.20 -48.50
C PRO A 27 23.33 -4.23 -47.64
N ARG A 28 22.85 -2.98 -47.52
CA ARG A 28 23.31 -2.05 -46.50
C ARG A 28 23.13 -2.77 -45.16
N ARG A 29 24.24 -3.25 -44.60
CA ARG A 29 24.33 -3.68 -43.20
C ARG A 29 24.05 -2.44 -42.35
N LEU A 30 22.79 -2.11 -42.16
CA LEU A 30 22.34 -1.14 -41.18
C LEU A 30 22.65 -1.73 -39.80
N SER A 31 23.90 -1.51 -39.39
CA SER A 31 24.36 -1.33 -38.01
C SER A 31 23.65 -2.19 -36.97
N ALA A 32 24.06 -3.46 -36.86
CA ALA A 32 23.77 -4.31 -35.70
C ALA A 32 24.13 -3.64 -34.35
N GLY A 33 25.02 -2.64 -34.37
CA GLY A 33 25.38 -1.80 -33.22
C GLY A 33 24.28 -0.85 -32.75
N LEU A 34 23.38 -0.38 -33.64
CA LEU A 34 22.31 0.54 -33.26
C LEU A 34 21.12 -0.20 -32.62
N LEU A 35 20.87 -1.44 -33.05
CA LEU A 35 19.87 -2.33 -32.43
C LEU A 35 20.32 -2.84 -31.05
N THR A 36 21.63 -3.08 -30.86
CA THR A 36 22.16 -3.50 -29.55
C THR A 36 22.16 -2.37 -28.54
N LEU A 37 22.44 -1.13 -28.95
CA LEU A 37 22.32 0.03 -28.06
C LEU A 37 20.87 0.29 -27.62
N LEU A 38 19.89 0.07 -28.52
CA LEU A 38 18.46 0.22 -28.21
C LEU A 38 17.96 -0.90 -27.28
N SER A 39 18.50 -2.11 -27.39
CA SER A 39 18.20 -3.24 -26.50
C SER A 39 18.80 -3.06 -25.10
N MET A 40 19.92 -2.33 -24.95
CA MET A 40 20.57 -2.09 -23.67
C MET A 40 19.91 -0.95 -22.86
N VAL A 41 19.21 -0.04 -23.53
CA VAL A 41 18.38 1.01 -22.89
C VAL A 41 17.02 0.46 -22.41
N PHE A 42 16.57 -0.69 -22.93
CA PHE A 42 15.28 -1.29 -22.52
C PHE A 42 15.38 -2.14 -21.23
N LEU A 43 16.57 -2.27 -20.65
CA LEU A 43 16.79 -2.89 -19.33
C LEU A 43 16.76 -1.85 -18.20
N VAL A 44 16.05 -0.74 -18.38
CA VAL A 44 15.62 0.09 -17.24
C VAL A 44 14.61 -0.75 -16.47
N SER A 45 15.06 -1.26 -15.32
CA SER A 45 14.25 -1.98 -14.36
C SER A 45 12.96 -1.21 -14.13
N ILE A 46 11.82 -1.78 -14.56
CA ILE A 46 10.52 -1.35 -14.08
C ILE A 46 10.51 -1.76 -12.61
N ALA A 47 11.04 -0.89 -11.75
CA ALA A 47 10.78 -0.97 -10.33
C ALA A 47 9.26 -0.80 -10.20
N THR A 48 8.55 -1.91 -9.97
CA THR A 48 7.17 -1.83 -9.53
C THR A 48 7.19 -0.93 -8.30
N PRO A 49 6.45 0.20 -8.30
CA PRO A 49 6.38 1.02 -7.11
C PRO A 49 5.95 0.10 -5.98
N ALA A 50 6.71 0.09 -4.88
CA ALA A 50 6.31 -0.62 -3.69
C ALA A 50 4.87 -0.19 -3.40
N SER A 51 3.94 -1.14 -3.45
CA SER A 51 2.53 -0.82 -3.19
C SER A 51 2.47 -0.15 -1.82
N ALA A 52 1.86 1.04 -1.78
CA ALA A 52 1.70 1.81 -0.55
C ALA A 52 0.61 1.15 0.30
N ASP A 53 0.96 0.02 0.89
CA ASP A 53 0.08 -0.82 1.68
C ASP A 53 0.60 -0.96 3.10
N PHE A 54 -0.35 -0.94 4.05
CA PHE A 54 -0.06 -1.25 5.43
C PHE A 54 -0.16 -2.75 5.65
N LYS A 55 0.75 -3.31 6.45
CA LYS A 55 0.76 -4.75 6.72
C LYS A 55 1.06 -5.02 8.19
N VAL A 56 0.22 -5.83 8.83
CA VAL A 56 0.52 -6.39 10.15
C VAL A 56 1.46 -7.56 9.93
N MET A 57 2.70 -7.45 10.39
CA MET A 57 3.78 -8.41 10.11
C MET A 57 3.80 -9.56 11.11
N ASP A 58 3.59 -9.23 12.37
CA ASP A 58 3.45 -10.20 13.45
C ASP A 58 2.46 -9.66 14.49
N ALA A 59 1.85 -10.59 15.21
CA ALA A 59 1.23 -10.30 16.48
C ALA A 59 1.34 -11.52 17.39
N SER A 60 1.62 -11.27 18.65
CA SER A 60 1.72 -12.27 19.69
C SER A 60 1.08 -11.75 20.96
N THR A 61 0.47 -12.67 21.69
CA THR A 61 -0.09 -12.38 23.00
C THR A 61 0.77 -13.05 24.07
N ARG A 62 0.78 -12.45 25.26
CA ARG A 62 1.40 -13.01 26.45
C ARG A 62 0.44 -12.85 27.63
N LEU A 63 0.40 -13.82 28.54
CA LEU A 63 -0.34 -13.69 29.78
C LEU A 63 0.58 -13.12 30.88
N GLU A 64 0.24 -11.96 31.41
CA GLU A 64 0.94 -11.30 32.51
C GLU A 64 -0.06 -10.86 33.58
N ASP A 65 0.15 -11.28 34.83
CA ASP A 65 -0.70 -10.92 35.97
C ASP A 65 -2.21 -11.13 35.76
N GLY A 66 -2.59 -12.15 34.97
CA GLY A 66 -3.99 -12.46 34.65
C GLY A 66 -4.55 -11.69 33.44
N HIS A 67 -3.76 -10.84 32.82
CA HIS A 67 -4.14 -10.02 31.66
C HIS A 67 -3.42 -10.48 30.39
N PHE A 68 -4.16 -10.57 29.28
CA PHE A 68 -3.55 -10.78 27.98
C PHE A 68 -3.01 -9.46 27.43
N MET A 69 -1.70 -9.42 27.22
CA MET A 69 -1.01 -8.30 26.58
C MET A 69 -0.71 -8.64 25.12
N LEU A 70 -0.87 -7.67 24.22
CA LEU A 70 -0.55 -7.77 22.81
C LEU A 70 0.74 -7.04 22.47
N ASN A 71 1.61 -7.75 21.76
CA ASN A 71 2.72 -7.20 21.01
C ASN A 71 2.44 -7.39 19.52
N SER A 72 2.69 -6.37 18.70
CA SER A 72 2.53 -6.47 17.25
C SER A 72 3.48 -5.54 16.52
N ARG A 73 4.06 -6.05 15.43
CA ARG A 73 4.81 -5.26 14.45
C ARG A 73 3.95 -4.98 13.22
N ILE A 74 3.81 -3.71 12.91
CA ILE A 74 3.12 -3.21 11.73
C ILE A 74 4.12 -2.50 10.83
N ASN A 75 4.10 -2.83 9.55
CA ASN A 75 4.83 -2.09 8.53
C ASN A 75 3.88 -1.11 7.83
N TYR A 76 4.18 0.18 7.93
CA TYR A 76 3.41 1.23 7.27
C TYR A 76 4.08 1.65 5.96
N GLY A 77 3.64 1.06 4.84
CA GLY A 77 4.00 1.53 3.51
C GLY A 77 3.25 2.80 3.14
N PHE A 78 3.62 3.95 3.70
CA PHE A 78 2.96 5.22 3.38
C PHE A 78 3.12 5.63 1.92
N SER A 79 2.05 6.14 1.32
CA SER A 79 2.08 6.78 0.01
C SER A 79 2.99 8.02 0.01
N ALA A 80 3.59 8.32 -1.14
CA ALA A 80 4.44 9.50 -1.29
C ALA A 80 3.72 10.79 -0.86
N LYS A 81 2.42 10.91 -1.17
CA LYS A 81 1.59 12.06 -0.79
C LYS A 81 1.39 12.19 0.72
N ALA A 82 1.24 11.06 1.43
CA ALA A 82 1.13 11.07 2.88
C ALA A 82 2.47 11.45 3.53
N LEU A 83 3.59 10.92 3.03
CA LEU A 83 4.93 11.28 3.50
C LEU A 83 5.26 12.75 3.25
N GLU A 84 4.98 13.26 2.05
CA GLU A 84 5.16 14.68 1.72
C GLU A 84 4.34 15.57 2.66
N ALA A 85 3.09 15.21 2.94
CA ALA A 85 2.26 15.95 3.88
C ALA A 85 2.84 15.91 5.31
N LEU A 86 3.34 14.75 5.75
CA LEU A 86 3.99 14.59 7.04
C LEU A 86 5.23 15.50 7.17
N ASP A 87 6.07 15.54 6.14
CA ASP A 87 7.26 16.39 6.10
C ASP A 87 6.89 17.89 6.07
N ASN A 88 5.73 18.22 5.52
CA ASN A 88 5.13 19.56 5.60
C ASN A 88 4.34 19.82 6.90
N GLY A 89 4.48 18.98 7.92
CA GLY A 89 3.91 19.19 9.25
C GLY A 89 2.46 18.71 9.44
N VAL A 90 1.86 18.09 8.42
CA VAL A 90 0.52 17.48 8.55
C VAL A 90 0.63 16.23 9.42
N PRO A 91 -0.07 16.15 10.57
CA PRO A 91 -0.06 14.93 11.37
C PRO A 91 -0.75 13.79 10.62
N LEU A 92 -0.16 12.60 10.64
CA LEU A 92 -0.81 11.37 10.20
C LEU A 92 -1.23 10.59 11.43
N THR A 93 -2.51 10.19 11.50
CA THR A 93 -3.03 9.38 12.60
C THR A 93 -3.50 8.04 12.07
N LEU A 94 -3.05 6.98 12.71
CA LEU A 94 -3.26 5.60 12.33
C LEU A 94 -4.25 5.01 13.33
N LEU A 95 -5.28 4.35 12.80
CA LEU A 95 -6.24 3.58 13.57
C LEU A 95 -5.80 2.13 13.57
N VAL A 96 -5.58 1.57 14.76
CA VAL A 96 -5.34 0.14 14.96
C VAL A 96 -6.62 -0.45 15.55
N HIS A 97 -7.34 -1.21 14.75
CA HIS A 97 -8.59 -1.86 15.11
C HIS A 97 -8.32 -3.31 15.49
N ILE A 98 -8.65 -3.66 16.73
CA ILE A 98 -8.42 -4.99 17.29
C ILE A 98 -9.75 -5.61 17.68
N ARG A 99 -9.91 -6.88 17.31
CA ARG A 99 -11.03 -7.72 17.75
C ARG A 99 -10.53 -9.01 18.36
N VAL A 100 -11.22 -9.51 19.38
CA VAL A 100 -10.99 -10.86 19.92
C VAL A 100 -12.25 -11.68 19.76
N ARG A 101 -12.14 -12.83 19.08
CA ARG A 101 -13.28 -13.67 18.69
C ARG A 101 -12.93 -15.16 18.77
N PRO A 102 -13.90 -16.05 19.04
CA PRO A 102 -13.68 -17.48 18.86
C PRO A 102 -13.32 -17.80 17.41
N VAL A 103 -12.37 -18.73 17.20
CA VAL A 103 -11.88 -19.10 15.87
C VAL A 103 -13.00 -19.61 14.95
N LYS A 104 -13.97 -20.34 15.50
CA LYS A 104 -15.08 -20.94 14.76
C LYS A 104 -16.35 -20.07 14.75
N SER A 105 -16.26 -18.79 15.16
CA SER A 105 -17.43 -17.90 15.22
C SER A 105 -17.92 -17.48 13.82
N TRP A 106 -19.24 -17.33 13.67
CA TRP A 106 -19.84 -16.81 12.45
C TRP A 106 -19.63 -15.28 12.36
N VAL A 107 -19.56 -14.66 11.18
CA VAL A 107 -19.22 -13.22 11.02
C VAL A 107 -20.07 -12.26 11.87
N TRP A 108 -21.37 -12.53 12.01
CA TRP A 108 -22.33 -11.78 12.84
C TRP A 108 -22.19 -11.99 14.35
N THR A 109 -21.43 -13.00 14.82
CA THR A 109 -21.18 -13.18 16.25
C THR A 109 -20.47 -11.95 16.81
N PRO A 110 -20.93 -11.37 17.92
CA PRO A 110 -20.23 -10.27 18.57
C PRO A 110 -18.80 -10.66 18.95
N SER A 111 -17.88 -9.71 18.87
CA SER A 111 -16.52 -9.90 19.37
C SER A 111 -16.50 -9.73 20.89
N LEU A 112 -15.69 -10.52 21.61
CA LEU A 112 -15.45 -10.32 23.04
C LEU A 112 -14.77 -8.98 23.30
N VAL A 113 -13.86 -8.62 22.39
CA VAL A 113 -13.19 -7.32 22.36
C VAL A 113 -13.42 -6.73 20.97
N ASP A 114 -13.80 -5.46 20.91
CA ASP A 114 -13.82 -4.64 19.70
C ASP A 114 -13.34 -3.24 20.10
N GLN A 115 -12.04 -2.98 19.91
CA GLN A 115 -11.38 -1.77 20.40
C GLN A 115 -10.53 -1.12 19.29
N SER A 116 -10.41 0.19 19.35
CA SER A 116 -9.64 0.96 18.38
C SER A 116 -8.68 1.92 19.09
N PHE A 117 -7.41 1.86 18.70
CA PHE A 117 -6.34 2.70 19.24
C PHE A 117 -5.84 3.64 18.17
N ARG A 118 -5.54 4.88 18.55
CA ARG A 118 -5.01 5.88 17.63
C ARG A 118 -3.58 6.23 17.97
N TYR A 119 -2.70 6.09 16.98
CA TYR A 119 -1.30 6.47 17.07
C TYR A 119 -1.02 7.55 16.04
N ARG A 120 -0.41 8.65 16.47
CA ARG A 120 -0.15 9.82 15.64
C ARG A 120 1.34 10.02 15.47
N ILE A 121 1.76 10.26 14.23
CA ILE A 121 3.09 10.77 13.88
C ILE A 121 2.97 12.21 13.37
N ARG A 122 3.88 13.08 13.81
CA ARG A 122 3.95 14.48 13.34
C ARG A 122 5.41 14.94 13.30
N TYR A 123 5.77 15.68 12.25
CA TYR A 123 7.04 16.39 12.18
C TYR A 123 7.02 17.69 13.01
N LYS A 124 8.11 17.98 13.72
CA LYS A 124 8.33 19.18 14.53
C LYS A 124 9.47 20.01 13.90
N PRO A 125 9.16 21.05 13.10
CA PRO A 125 10.18 21.80 12.36
C PRO A 125 11.23 22.48 13.24
N LEU A 126 10.82 23.00 14.42
CA LEU A 126 11.73 23.72 15.30
C LEU A 126 12.85 22.82 15.86
N SER A 127 12.56 21.55 16.09
CA SER A 127 13.51 20.59 16.67
C SER A 127 13.95 19.52 15.68
N ASP A 128 13.64 19.70 14.39
CA ASP A 128 13.91 18.78 13.27
C ASP A 128 13.74 17.29 13.66
N SER A 129 12.54 16.95 14.12
CA SER A 129 12.28 15.61 14.68
C SER A 129 10.84 15.19 14.48
N TYR A 130 10.59 13.90 14.55
CA TYR A 130 9.27 13.30 14.45
C TYR A 130 8.78 12.85 15.82
N LEU A 131 7.57 13.25 16.20
CA LEU A 131 6.92 12.85 17.44
C LEU A 131 5.89 11.75 17.16
N VAL A 132 6.00 10.64 17.88
CA VAL A 132 5.01 9.56 17.90
C VAL A 132 4.26 9.56 19.24
N THR A 133 2.93 9.58 19.20
CA THR A 133 2.05 9.69 20.37
C THR A 133 0.84 8.77 20.22
N GLN A 134 0.45 8.10 21.31
CA GLN A 134 -0.84 7.41 21.42
C GLN A 134 -1.92 8.39 21.94
N LEU A 135 -3.08 8.44 21.28
CA LEU A 135 -4.19 9.33 21.61
C LEU A 135 -5.24 8.63 22.51
N PRO A 136 -5.90 9.34 23.45
CA PRO A 136 -5.88 10.80 23.68
C PRO A 136 -4.70 11.34 24.51
N GLY A 137 -3.63 10.57 24.70
CA GLY A 137 -2.47 10.99 25.49
C GLY A 137 -1.71 12.22 24.94
N THR A 138 -1.01 12.91 25.85
CA THR A 138 -0.09 14.02 25.55
C THR A 138 1.38 13.59 25.52
N GLY A 139 1.66 12.36 25.99
CA GLY A 139 2.99 11.76 25.97
C GLY A 139 3.40 11.29 24.57
N GLY A 140 4.70 11.14 24.35
CA GLY A 140 5.20 10.65 23.08
C GLY A 140 6.72 10.55 23.08
N ARG A 141 7.25 9.86 22.07
CA ARG A 141 8.69 9.72 21.87
C ARG A 141 9.08 10.46 20.60
N SER A 142 10.16 11.22 20.70
CA SER A 142 10.72 11.94 19.55
C SER A 142 11.85 11.14 18.91
N TYR A 143 11.93 11.20 17.60
CA TYR A 143 12.90 10.49 16.77
C TYR A 143 13.51 11.47 15.79
N VAL A 144 14.83 11.35 15.57
CA VAL A 144 15.58 12.24 14.68
C VAL A 144 15.41 11.89 13.20
N SER A 145 14.85 10.72 12.88
CA SER A 145 14.58 10.31 11.50
C SER A 145 13.13 9.86 11.31
N ARG A 146 12.61 10.12 10.12
CA ARG A 146 11.27 9.70 9.70
C ARG A 146 11.11 8.19 9.80
N ASP A 147 12.10 7.44 9.31
CA ASP A 147 12.05 5.98 9.27
C ASP A 147 12.08 5.38 10.69
N ALA A 148 12.88 5.94 11.61
CA ALA A 148 12.86 5.50 13.01
C ALA A 148 11.49 5.77 13.66
N ALA A 149 10.88 6.92 13.36
CA ALA A 149 9.54 7.25 13.86
C ALA A 149 8.47 6.32 13.29
N ILE A 150 8.50 6.03 11.99
CA ILE A 150 7.54 5.12 11.34
C ILE A 150 7.71 3.69 11.86
N ASN A 151 8.94 3.22 12.05
CA ASN A 151 9.20 1.91 12.64
C ASN A 151 8.67 1.84 14.07
N ALA A 152 8.90 2.88 14.88
CA ALA A 152 8.39 2.94 16.25
C ALA A 152 6.86 3.10 16.31
N LEU A 153 6.26 3.78 15.34
CA LEU A 153 4.81 3.90 15.19
C LEU A 153 4.16 2.53 14.99
N GLY A 154 4.85 1.61 14.31
CA GLY A 154 4.41 0.25 14.04
C GLY A 154 4.77 -0.77 15.11
N ASP A 155 5.55 -0.40 16.13
CA ASP A 155 5.91 -1.29 17.24
C ASP A 155 4.91 -1.11 18.39
N ILE A 156 3.86 -1.94 18.41
CA ILE A 156 2.88 -1.99 19.50
C ILE A 156 3.40 -2.96 20.54
N ARG A 157 3.52 -2.49 21.79
CA ARG A 157 4.04 -3.28 22.90
C ARG A 157 3.11 -3.21 24.10
N ASP A 158 2.95 -4.34 24.77
CA ASP A 158 2.29 -4.48 26.06
C ASP A 158 0.89 -3.85 26.10
N LEU A 159 0.17 -3.95 24.98
CA LEU A 159 -1.18 -3.43 24.88
C LEU A 159 -2.14 -4.38 25.58
N HIS A 160 -2.77 -3.93 26.66
CA HIS A 160 -3.81 -4.71 27.35
C HIS A 160 -4.96 -5.02 26.36
N LEU A 161 -5.25 -6.31 26.15
CA LEU A 161 -6.38 -6.77 25.34
C LEU A 161 -7.62 -7.08 26.17
N LEU A 162 -7.49 -7.99 27.14
CA LEU A 162 -8.56 -8.43 28.03
C LEU A 162 -8.00 -9.23 29.21
N ASP A 163 -8.83 -9.41 30.23
CA ASP A 163 -8.57 -10.26 31.38
C ASP A 163 -8.86 -11.73 31.04
N ARG A 164 -8.06 -12.66 31.55
CA ARG A 164 -8.22 -14.10 31.30
C ARG A 164 -9.63 -14.61 31.64
N ASP A 165 -10.27 -14.03 32.64
CA ASP A 165 -11.59 -14.44 33.14
C ASP A 165 -12.73 -14.13 32.16
N HIS A 166 -12.49 -13.33 31.11
CA HIS A 166 -13.44 -13.12 30.03
C HIS A 166 -13.44 -14.25 28.99
N LEU A 167 -12.50 -15.19 29.06
CA LEU A 167 -12.42 -16.30 28.11
C LEU A 167 -13.10 -17.56 28.65
N GLU A 168 -13.84 -18.23 27.78
CA GLU A 168 -14.43 -19.53 28.09
C GLU A 168 -13.34 -20.61 28.08
N PRO A 169 -13.33 -21.52 29.08
CA PRO A 169 -12.48 -22.71 29.05
C PRO A 169 -12.71 -23.53 27.77
N ASP A 170 -11.65 -24.17 27.27
CA ASP A 170 -11.66 -25.03 26.07
C ASP A 170 -12.09 -24.35 24.74
N THR A 171 -12.30 -23.03 24.74
CA THR A 171 -12.54 -22.25 23.52
C THR A 171 -11.24 -21.67 22.97
N SER A 172 -10.97 -21.88 21.68
CA SER A 172 -9.86 -21.24 20.98
C SER A 172 -10.27 -19.87 20.45
N TYR A 173 -9.49 -18.84 20.79
CA TYR A 173 -9.70 -17.47 20.35
C TYR A 173 -8.61 -17.00 19.38
N GLN A 174 -8.96 -16.00 18.58
CA GLN A 174 -8.06 -15.29 17.70
C GLN A 174 -8.17 -13.78 17.92
N VAL A 175 -7.04 -13.10 17.76
CA VAL A 175 -6.92 -11.65 17.68
C VAL A 175 -6.95 -11.26 16.21
N GLN A 176 -7.93 -10.46 15.83
CA GLN A 176 -8.01 -9.87 14.49
C GLN A 176 -7.48 -8.44 14.55
N ILE A 177 -6.55 -8.10 13.67
CA ILE A 177 -5.94 -6.76 13.63
C ILE A 177 -6.08 -6.20 12.22
N ARG A 178 -6.56 -4.95 12.16
CA ARG A 178 -6.55 -4.14 10.95
C ARG A 178 -6.03 -2.75 11.27
N VAL A 179 -5.23 -2.20 10.36
CA VAL A 179 -4.71 -0.85 10.50
C VAL A 179 -5.14 0.03 9.35
N SER A 180 -5.37 1.32 9.60
CA SER A 180 -5.71 2.28 8.54
C SER A 180 -5.25 3.69 8.87
N LEU A 181 -5.10 4.52 7.85
CA LEU A 181 -4.96 5.96 8.02
C LEU A 181 -6.34 6.56 8.36
N ASP A 182 -6.41 7.28 9.48
CA ASP A 182 -7.64 7.92 9.95
C ASP A 182 -7.83 9.27 9.23
N ILE A 183 -8.61 9.25 8.14
CA ILE A 183 -8.94 10.45 7.34
C ILE A 183 -9.61 11.52 8.19
N GLU A 184 -10.37 11.13 9.22
CA GLU A 184 -11.05 12.07 10.12
C GLU A 184 -10.09 12.82 11.05
N GLN A 185 -8.83 12.41 11.13
CA GLN A 185 -7.80 13.11 11.89
C GLN A 185 -6.95 14.03 11.03
N LEU A 186 -7.16 14.05 9.70
CA LEU A 186 -6.53 15.04 8.84
C LEU A 186 -7.07 16.44 9.12
N PRO A 187 -6.26 17.50 8.86
CA PRO A 187 -6.75 18.87 8.85
C PRO A 187 -7.99 19.02 7.98
N LEU A 188 -8.98 19.80 8.45
CA LEU A 188 -10.27 19.96 7.78
C LEU A 188 -10.17 20.28 6.27
N PRO A 189 -9.26 21.17 5.81
CA PRO A 189 -9.12 21.46 4.38
C PRO A 189 -8.68 20.26 3.54
N LEU A 190 -7.99 19.28 4.12
CA LEU A 190 -7.49 18.10 3.40
C LEU A 190 -8.53 16.97 3.30
N ARG A 191 -9.50 16.88 4.23
CA ARG A 191 -10.45 15.75 4.28
C ARG A 191 -11.23 15.53 2.99
N PRO A 192 -11.83 16.55 2.34
CA PRO A 192 -12.55 16.34 1.08
C PRO A 192 -11.65 15.72 0.01
N THR A 193 -10.40 16.19 -0.10
CA THR A 193 -9.44 15.63 -1.07
C THR A 193 -9.03 14.20 -0.72
N ALA A 194 -8.91 13.88 0.57
CA ALA A 194 -8.57 12.54 1.05
C ALA A 194 -9.66 11.51 0.73
N TYR A 195 -10.93 11.90 0.77
CA TYR A 195 -12.04 11.06 0.34
C TYR A 195 -12.03 10.73 -1.16
N LEU A 196 -11.47 11.63 -1.97
CA LEU A 196 -11.43 11.48 -3.43
C LEU A 196 -10.19 10.74 -3.94
N HIS A 197 -9.07 10.80 -3.22
CA HIS A 197 -7.78 10.29 -3.70
C HIS A 197 -7.35 9.00 -2.99
N PRO A 198 -7.06 7.90 -3.74
CA PRO A 198 -6.62 6.62 -3.17
C PRO A 198 -5.37 6.71 -2.29
N ALA A 199 -4.48 7.67 -2.55
CA ALA A 199 -3.26 7.88 -1.77
C ALA A 199 -3.51 8.12 -0.26
N TRP A 200 -4.71 8.53 0.13
CA TRP A 200 -5.12 8.74 1.52
C TRP A 200 -5.93 7.57 2.10
N LYS A 201 -6.37 6.63 1.27
CA LYS A 201 -7.19 5.47 1.67
C LYS A 201 -6.33 4.24 1.98
N GLN A 202 -5.28 4.46 2.77
CA GLN A 202 -4.31 3.41 3.09
C GLN A 202 -4.81 2.59 4.28
N ALA A 203 -4.87 1.27 4.10
CA ALA A 203 -5.27 0.33 5.13
C ALA A 203 -4.63 -1.04 4.86
N SER A 204 -4.57 -1.86 5.90
CA SER A 204 -4.34 -3.29 5.75
C SER A 204 -5.66 -4.03 5.55
N ASP A 205 -5.54 -5.27 5.08
CA ASP A 205 -6.56 -6.29 5.31
C ASP A 205 -6.63 -6.67 6.79
N TRP A 206 -7.69 -7.39 7.16
CA TRP A 206 -7.76 -8.05 8.46
C TRP A 206 -6.77 -9.21 8.51
N THR A 207 -5.93 -9.23 9.54
CA THR A 207 -5.05 -10.36 9.86
C THR A 207 -5.56 -11.08 11.10
N ASN A 208 -5.36 -12.40 11.17
CA ASN A 208 -5.81 -13.22 12.29
C ASN A 208 -4.60 -13.88 12.96
N TRP A 209 -4.53 -13.78 14.28
CA TRP A 209 -3.44 -14.29 15.09
C TRP A 209 -4.01 -15.11 16.25
N PRO A 210 -3.39 -16.24 16.63
CA PRO A 210 -3.90 -17.03 17.74
C PRO A 210 -3.75 -16.26 19.06
N LEU A 211 -4.77 -16.28 19.91
CA LEU A 211 -4.65 -15.81 21.28
C LEU A 211 -4.06 -16.93 22.13
N LYS A 212 -2.81 -16.76 22.56
CA LYS A 212 -2.04 -17.72 23.37
C LYS A 212 -1.34 -17.01 24.55
N PRO A 213 -1.17 -17.68 25.69
CA PRO A 213 -0.39 -17.14 26.80
C PRO A 213 1.10 -17.04 26.47
#